data_AF-A0A1E3YI69-F1
#
_entry.id   AF-A0A1E3YI69-F1
#
_cell.length_a   1.000
_cell.length_b   1.000
_cell.length_c   1.000
_cell.angle_alpha   90.00
_cell.angle_beta   90.00
_cell.angle_gamma   90.00
#
_symmetry.space_group_name_H-M   'P 1'
#
loop_
_entity.id
_entity.type
_entity.pdbx_description
1 polymer ?
#
loop_
_entity_poly.entity_id
_entity_poly.type
_entity_poly.pdbx_seq_one_letter_code
_entity_poly.pdbx_strand_id
1 'polypeptide(L)'
;MPYWEPLTIDGQTYDLAHLEPFEFQITPTQSDVPATISVRFHDHCFTETFDPRKHTARIRTSQASLHEYRAFCLERYQLSFQLPQIIVGLDGKKVASTREGNLVRITLADGNTYPMFFTLRKARERRVEMFVVSAYIWERENPPADTGEMKFNLAVAKVLKGEKPKFPRR
;
A
#
# COMPACT_ATOMS: atom_id res chain seq x y z
N MET A 1 17.77 -14.18 -0.85
CA MET A 1 16.76 -14.48 0.18
C MET A 1 15.51 -13.72 -0.19
N PRO A 2 14.31 -14.31 -0.05
CA PRO A 2 13.07 -13.59 -0.31
C PRO A 2 12.95 -12.40 0.65
N TYR A 3 12.28 -11.33 0.22
CA TYR A 3 11.99 -10.21 1.10
C TYR A 3 11.04 -10.63 2.24
N TRP A 4 10.12 -11.55 1.94
CA TRP A 4 9.23 -12.18 2.93
C TRP A 4 9.51 -13.66 3.10
N GLU A 5 9.65 -14.09 4.35
CA GLU A 5 9.58 -15.51 4.67
C GLU A 5 8.11 -15.96 4.68
N PRO A 6 7.78 -17.16 4.18
CA PRO A 6 6.45 -17.72 4.32
C PRO A 6 6.03 -17.79 5.79
N LEU A 7 4.77 -17.50 6.07
CA LEU A 7 4.23 -17.57 7.43
C LEU A 7 3.68 -18.97 7.70
N THR A 8 3.96 -19.52 8.88
CA THR A 8 3.31 -20.74 9.35
C THR A 8 2.41 -20.41 10.53
N ILE A 9 1.10 -20.59 10.35
CA ILE A 9 0.05 -20.29 11.34
C ILE A 9 -0.75 -21.56 11.55
N ASP A 10 -0.80 -22.06 12.79
CA ASP A 10 -1.55 -23.27 13.17
C ASP A 10 -1.27 -24.49 12.27
N GLY A 11 -0.02 -24.66 11.84
CA GLY A 11 0.43 -25.76 10.97
C GLY A 11 0.17 -25.56 9.47
N GLN A 12 -0.47 -24.46 9.08
CA GLN A 12 -0.66 -24.07 7.68
C GLN A 12 0.36 -23.02 7.25
N THR A 13 0.97 -23.23 6.09
CA THR A 13 1.91 -22.29 5.48
C THR A 13 1.22 -21.37 4.48
N TYR A 14 1.51 -20.08 4.57
CA TYR A 14 1.03 -19.01 3.70
C TYR A 14 2.22 -18.37 2.99
N ASP A 15 2.23 -18.44 1.67
CA ASP A 15 3.26 -17.84 0.83
C ASP A 15 3.03 -16.33 0.66
N LEU A 16 4.11 -15.54 0.64
CA LEU A 16 4.06 -14.08 0.51
C LEU A 16 4.77 -13.58 -0.76
N ALA A 17 5.04 -14.47 -1.72
CA ALA A 17 5.74 -14.14 -2.96
C ALA A 17 5.07 -13.01 -3.77
N HIS A 18 3.74 -12.85 -3.71
CA HIS A 18 3.02 -11.76 -4.39
C HIS A 18 3.28 -10.38 -3.78
N LEU A 19 3.86 -10.32 -2.58
CA LEU A 19 4.27 -9.08 -1.91
C LEU A 19 5.78 -8.86 -1.97
N GLU A 20 6.51 -9.62 -2.78
CA GLU A 20 7.90 -9.32 -3.08
C GLU A 20 8.03 -7.94 -3.73
N PRO A 21 9.08 -7.16 -3.39
CA PRO A 21 9.34 -5.89 -4.03
C PRO A 21 9.42 -6.02 -5.55
N PHE A 22 8.76 -5.11 -6.26
CA PHE A 22 8.80 -5.07 -7.71
C PHE A 22 8.95 -3.65 -8.22
N GLU A 23 9.27 -3.54 -9.51
CA GLU A 23 9.41 -2.26 -10.19
C GLU A 23 8.51 -2.20 -11.42
N PHE A 24 8.00 -1.02 -11.71
CA PHE A 24 7.31 -0.73 -12.96
C PHE A 24 7.58 0.71 -13.37
N GLN A 25 7.23 1.07 -14.61
CA GLN A 25 7.43 2.41 -15.13
C GLN A 25 6.09 3.09 -15.40
N ILE A 26 6.06 4.39 -15.17
CA ILE A 26 4.97 5.28 -15.59
C ILE A 26 5.56 6.51 -16.26
N THR A 27 4.75 7.25 -17.02
CA THR A 27 5.14 8.55 -17.57
C THR A 27 4.61 9.67 -16.68
N PRO A 28 5.47 10.39 -15.91
CA PRO A 28 5.04 11.50 -15.09
C PRO A 28 4.41 12.61 -15.93
N THR A 29 3.47 13.37 -15.35
CA THR A 29 2.87 14.51 -16.05
C THR A 29 3.94 15.54 -16.45
N GLN A 30 3.86 16.07 -17.68
CA GLN A 30 4.82 17.03 -18.26
C GLN A 30 6.26 16.48 -18.37
N SER A 31 6.41 15.16 -18.51
CA SER A 31 7.68 14.50 -18.82
C SER A 31 7.44 13.53 -19.97
N ASP A 32 8.32 13.52 -20.96
CA ASP A 32 8.33 12.51 -22.02
C ASP A 32 9.20 11.29 -21.65
N VAL A 33 9.85 11.36 -20.49
CA VAL A 33 10.72 10.30 -19.99
C VAL A 33 10.00 9.51 -18.89
N PRO A 34 9.95 8.17 -18.99
CA PRO A 34 9.42 7.32 -17.93
C PRO A 34 10.21 7.44 -16.61
N ALA A 35 9.48 7.35 -15.51
CA ALA A 35 10.04 7.19 -14.17
C ALA A 35 9.84 5.76 -13.67
N THR A 36 10.83 5.24 -12.96
CA THR A 36 10.75 3.91 -12.32
C THR A 36 10.15 4.06 -10.93
N ILE A 37 9.13 3.27 -10.64
CA ILE A 37 8.51 3.15 -9.32
C ILE A 37 8.97 1.83 -8.71
N SER A 38 9.63 1.91 -7.56
CA SER A 38 10.04 0.74 -6.77
C SER A 38 9.09 0.53 -5.61
N VAL A 39 8.35 -0.56 -5.64
CA VAL A 39 7.28 -0.86 -4.70
C VAL A 39 7.81 -1.77 -3.60
N ARG A 40 7.45 -1.46 -2.35
CA ARG A 40 7.62 -2.35 -1.20
C ARG A 40 6.36 -2.32 -0.34
N PHE A 41 6.11 -3.41 0.38
CA PHE A 41 4.94 -3.58 1.23
C PHE A 41 5.33 -3.59 2.70
N HIS A 42 4.46 -3.05 3.55
CA HIS A 42 4.48 -3.25 4.99
C HIS A 42 3.63 -4.48 5.35
N ASP A 43 3.88 -5.07 6.51
CA ASP A 43 3.15 -6.26 6.96
C ASP A 43 1.66 -6.00 7.24
N HIS A 44 1.25 -4.74 7.43
CA HIS A 44 -0.16 -4.37 7.62
C HIS A 44 -1.05 -4.70 6.42
N CYS A 45 -0.46 -5.08 5.27
CA CYS A 45 -1.18 -5.59 4.10
C CYS A 45 -1.73 -7.02 4.30
N PHE A 46 -1.20 -7.80 5.24
CA PHE A 46 -1.65 -9.17 5.54
C PHE A 46 -1.81 -9.44 7.05
N THR A 47 -1.63 -8.40 7.87
CA THR A 47 -1.73 -8.50 9.33
C THR A 47 -2.70 -7.48 9.91
N GLU A 48 -3.23 -7.79 11.08
CA GLU A 48 -4.03 -6.89 11.89
C GLU A 48 -3.44 -6.73 13.30
N THR A 49 -4.00 -5.80 14.08
CA THR A 49 -3.58 -5.61 15.47
C THR A 49 -3.86 -6.87 16.27
N PHE A 50 -2.86 -7.35 17.02
CA PHE A 50 -3.04 -8.53 17.86
C PHE A 50 -4.06 -8.25 18.97
N ASP A 51 -5.14 -9.03 18.94
CA ASP A 51 -6.13 -9.14 20.01
C ASP A 51 -6.04 -10.53 20.67
N PRO A 52 -5.66 -10.64 21.96
CA PRO A 52 -5.54 -11.93 22.65
C PRO A 52 -6.87 -12.68 22.82
N ARG A 53 -8.01 -12.03 22.59
CA ARG A 53 -9.34 -12.67 22.62
C ARG A 53 -9.69 -13.32 21.29
N LYS A 54 -9.04 -12.93 20.19
CA LYS A 54 -9.33 -13.39 18.82
C LYS A 54 -8.22 -14.25 18.24
N HIS A 55 -6.98 -14.01 18.64
CA HIS A 55 -5.80 -14.59 18.00
C HIS A 55 -5.05 -15.52 18.94
N THR A 56 -4.66 -16.67 18.41
CA THR A 56 -3.87 -17.71 19.09
C THR A 56 -2.38 -17.41 19.09
N ALA A 57 -1.89 -16.71 18.06
CA ALA A 57 -0.48 -16.44 17.85
C ALA A 57 -0.20 -14.98 17.48
N ARG A 58 0.96 -14.50 17.94
CA ARG A 58 1.57 -13.24 17.46
C ARG A 58 2.53 -13.60 16.34
N ILE A 59 2.52 -12.79 15.29
CA ILE A 59 3.55 -12.88 14.25
C ILE A 59 4.56 -11.76 14.45
N ARG A 60 5.84 -12.12 14.31
CA ARG A 60 6.92 -11.17 14.17
C ARG A 60 7.40 -11.23 12.74
N THR A 61 7.13 -10.19 11.98
CA THR A 61 7.73 -10.02 10.65
C THR A 61 8.94 -9.11 10.79
N SER A 62 9.90 -9.20 9.87
CA SER A 62 11.06 -8.29 9.86
C SER A 62 10.67 -6.82 9.64
N GLN A 63 9.46 -6.60 9.11
CA GLN A 63 8.89 -5.28 8.83
C GLN A 63 7.89 -4.82 9.90
N ALA A 64 7.52 -5.67 10.86
CA ALA A 64 6.67 -5.28 11.97
C ALA A 64 7.42 -4.24 12.82
N SER A 65 6.73 -3.18 13.22
CA SER A 65 7.26 -2.27 14.23
C SER A 65 7.61 -3.06 15.49
N LEU A 66 8.80 -2.86 16.05
CA LEU A 66 9.23 -3.49 17.31
C LEU A 66 8.28 -3.21 18.48
N HIS A 67 7.44 -2.18 18.34
CA HIS A 67 6.48 -1.74 19.34
C HIS A 67 5.05 -2.22 19.08
N GLU A 68 4.79 -2.88 17.94
CA GLU A 68 3.46 -3.37 17.58
C GLU A 68 3.41 -4.90 17.60
N TYR A 69 2.41 -5.45 18.29
CA TYR A 69 2.07 -6.86 18.16
C TYR A 69 1.01 -7.02 17.06
N ARG A 70 1.34 -7.85 16.07
CA ARG A 70 0.48 -8.14 14.94
C ARG A 70 0.02 -9.60 14.96
N ALA A 71 -1.13 -9.86 14.37
CA ALA A 71 -1.66 -11.19 14.09
C ALA A 71 -1.87 -11.35 12.57
N PHE A 72 -1.76 -12.57 12.07
CA PHE A 72 -2.09 -12.87 10.68
C PHE A 72 -3.59 -12.68 10.46
N CYS A 73 -3.96 -12.00 9.36
CA CYS A 73 -5.34 -11.74 9.00
C CYS A 73 -5.62 -12.35 7.63
N LEU A 74 -6.38 -13.45 7.61
CA LEU A 74 -6.63 -14.22 6.38
C LEU A 74 -7.32 -13.38 5.29
N GLU A 75 -8.27 -12.54 5.66
CA GLU A 75 -8.98 -11.66 4.73
C GLU A 75 -8.03 -10.66 4.06
N ARG A 76 -7.21 -9.96 4.86
CA ARG A 76 -6.20 -9.04 4.32
C ARG A 76 -5.21 -9.77 3.42
N TYR A 77 -4.75 -10.94 3.83
CA TYR A 77 -3.88 -11.78 3.02
C TYR A 77 -4.51 -12.12 1.66
N GLN A 78 -5.76 -12.58 1.62
CA GLN A 78 -6.46 -12.92 0.38
C GLN A 78 -6.63 -11.70 -0.54
N LEU A 79 -6.98 -10.53 0.01
CA LEU A 79 -7.12 -9.30 -0.76
C LEU A 79 -5.78 -8.76 -1.26
N SER A 80 -4.70 -9.01 -0.52
CA SER A 80 -3.37 -8.50 -0.86
C SER A 80 -2.84 -9.01 -2.22
N PHE A 81 -3.34 -10.14 -2.72
CA PHE A 81 -3.06 -10.64 -4.08
C PHE A 81 -3.44 -9.66 -5.19
N GLN A 82 -4.40 -8.76 -4.93
CA GLN A 82 -4.83 -7.75 -5.90
C GLN A 82 -3.88 -6.54 -5.94
N LEU A 83 -3.07 -6.32 -4.90
CA LEU A 83 -2.28 -5.10 -4.74
C LEU A 83 -1.29 -4.85 -5.89
N PRO A 84 -0.51 -5.84 -6.38
CA PRO A 84 0.41 -5.59 -7.48
C PRO A 84 -0.30 -5.05 -8.72
N GLN A 85 -1.45 -5.65 -9.09
CA GLN A 85 -2.24 -5.22 -10.23
C GLN A 85 -2.88 -3.84 -10.01
N ILE A 86 -3.41 -3.57 -8.82
CA ILE A 86 -3.95 -2.26 -8.44
C ILE A 86 -2.89 -1.18 -8.61
N ILE A 87 -1.67 -1.44 -8.11
CA ILE A 87 -0.55 -0.48 -8.10
C ILE A 87 -0.09 -0.17 -9.52
N VAL A 88 0.11 -1.18 -10.37
CA VAL A 88 0.47 -0.99 -11.78
C VAL A 88 -0.63 -0.20 -12.51
N GLY A 89 -1.89 -0.42 -12.14
CA GLY A 89 -3.04 0.27 -12.70
C GLY A 89 -3.24 1.72 -12.23
N LEU A 90 -2.38 2.26 -11.36
CA LEU A 90 -2.52 3.63 -10.84
C LEU A 90 -2.16 4.73 -11.84
N ASP A 91 -1.47 4.44 -12.94
CA ASP A 91 -1.10 5.48 -13.91
C ASP A 91 -2.35 6.23 -14.42
N GLY A 92 -2.30 7.56 -14.33
CA GLY A 92 -3.41 8.46 -14.64
C GLY A 92 -4.62 8.38 -13.70
N LYS A 93 -4.70 7.44 -12.75
CA LYS A 93 -5.79 7.33 -11.76
C LYS A 93 -5.67 8.39 -10.68
N LYS A 94 -6.81 8.72 -10.09
CA LYS A 94 -6.87 9.67 -8.97
C LYS A 94 -6.50 8.98 -7.66
N VAL A 95 -5.73 9.69 -6.86
CA VAL A 95 -5.37 9.34 -5.48
C VAL A 95 -5.67 10.54 -4.60
N ALA A 96 -5.99 10.31 -3.34
CA ALA A 96 -6.20 11.33 -2.32
C ALA A 96 -5.00 11.37 -1.37
N SER A 97 -4.99 12.36 -0.47
CA SER A 97 -4.06 12.40 0.66
C SER A 97 -4.80 12.37 1.97
N THR A 98 -4.23 11.66 2.92
CA THR A 98 -4.67 11.53 4.30
C THR A 98 -3.53 11.99 5.22
N ARG A 99 -3.75 11.95 6.53
CA ARG A 99 -2.68 12.15 7.52
C ARG A 99 -1.62 11.03 7.46
N GLU A 100 -2.00 9.83 7.04
CA GLU A 100 -1.17 8.62 7.06
C GLU A 100 -0.39 8.41 5.75
N GLY A 101 -0.70 9.19 4.71
CA GLY A 101 -0.08 9.08 3.39
C GLY A 101 -1.09 9.33 2.28
N ASN A 102 -0.75 8.89 1.07
CA ASN A 102 -1.68 8.87 -0.04
C ASN A 102 -2.66 7.71 0.10
N LEU A 103 -3.84 7.85 -0.50
CA LEU A 103 -4.92 6.89 -0.45
C LEU A 103 -5.50 6.67 -1.85
N VAL A 104 -5.73 5.42 -2.21
CA VAL A 104 -6.63 5.05 -3.30
C VAL A 104 -7.73 4.15 -2.75
N ARG A 105 -8.97 4.33 -3.22
CA ARG A 105 -10.11 3.49 -2.85
C ARG A 105 -10.48 2.62 -4.03
N ILE A 106 -10.53 1.31 -3.80
CA ILE A 106 -10.95 0.32 -4.79
C ILE A 106 -12.32 -0.18 -4.40
N THR A 107 -13.28 -0.16 -5.32
CA THR A 107 -14.58 -0.82 -5.12
C THR A 107 -14.44 -2.28 -5.52
N LEU A 108 -14.69 -3.18 -4.57
CA LEU A 108 -14.68 -4.62 -4.78
C LEU A 108 -15.98 -5.10 -5.44
N ALA A 109 -15.99 -6.33 -5.96
CA ALA A 109 -17.13 -6.89 -6.68
C ALA A 109 -18.40 -7.04 -5.82
N ASP A 110 -18.24 -7.18 -4.50
CA ASP A 110 -19.31 -7.24 -3.50
C ASP A 110 -19.83 -5.86 -3.07
N GLY A 111 -19.28 -4.78 -3.63
CA GLY A 111 -19.62 -3.40 -3.30
C GLY A 111 -18.83 -2.83 -2.12
N ASN A 112 -18.03 -3.64 -1.42
CA ASN A 112 -17.17 -3.14 -0.34
C ASN A 112 -16.05 -2.26 -0.88
N THR A 113 -15.54 -1.37 -0.04
CA THR A 113 -14.40 -0.51 -0.39
C THR A 113 -13.12 -1.06 0.23
N TYR A 114 -12.11 -1.25 -0.60
CA TYR A 114 -10.75 -1.64 -0.22
C TYR A 114 -9.80 -0.44 -0.38
N PRO A 115 -9.63 0.38 0.67
CA PRO A 115 -8.60 1.41 0.69
C PRO A 115 -7.19 0.81 0.71
N MET A 116 -6.30 1.39 -0.08
CA MET A 116 -4.86 1.16 -0.03
C MET A 116 -4.15 2.48 0.32
N PHE A 117 -3.38 2.46 1.41
CA PHE A 117 -2.59 3.58 1.89
C PHE A 117 -1.12 3.41 1.48
N PHE A 118 -0.50 4.46 0.97
CA PHE A 118 0.88 4.40 0.52
C PHE A 118 1.61 5.73 0.63
N THR A 119 2.94 5.68 0.67
CA THR A 119 3.79 6.87 0.61
C THR A 119 4.64 6.85 -0.66
N LEU A 120 5.07 8.04 -1.09
CA LEU A 120 5.99 8.22 -2.22
C LEU A 120 7.20 9.02 -1.75
N ARG A 121 8.40 8.54 -2.09
CA ARG A 121 9.67 9.22 -1.79
C ARG A 121 10.57 9.23 -3.01
N LYS A 122 11.19 10.37 -3.31
CA LYS A 122 12.23 10.44 -4.34
C LYS A 122 13.45 9.63 -3.88
N ALA A 123 13.85 8.64 -4.67
CA ALA A 123 15.06 7.88 -4.45
C ALA A 123 16.23 8.42 -5.28
N ARG A 124 15.97 8.71 -6.57
CA ARG A 124 16.93 9.30 -7.53
C ARG A 124 16.20 10.20 -8.52
N GLU A 125 16.91 10.77 -9.49
CA GLU A 125 16.36 11.71 -10.48
C GLU A 125 15.09 11.21 -11.18
N ARG A 126 15.03 9.91 -11.52
CA ARG A 126 13.90 9.28 -12.23
C ARG A 126 13.36 8.05 -11.51
N ARG A 127 13.55 8.01 -10.19
CA ARG A 127 13.16 6.84 -9.38
C ARG A 127 12.44 7.28 -8.12
N VAL A 128 11.24 6.73 -7.93
CA VAL A 128 10.41 6.94 -6.75
C VAL A 128 10.25 5.61 -6.03
N GLU A 129 10.45 5.62 -4.71
CA GLU A 129 10.05 4.53 -3.85
C GLU A 129 8.59 4.72 -3.46
N MET A 130 7.80 3.68 -3.68
CA MET A 130 6.43 3.57 -3.19
C MET A 130 6.41 2.56 -2.06
N PHE A 131 5.95 2.98 -0.89
CA PHE A 131 5.78 2.09 0.25
C PHE A 131 4.30 1.94 0.56
N VAL A 132 3.76 0.74 0.36
CA VAL A 132 2.37 0.41 0.68
C VAL A 132 2.28 0.16 2.17
N VAL A 133 1.68 1.11 2.88
CA VAL A 133 1.63 1.14 4.34
C VAL A 133 0.60 0.16 4.85
N SER A 134 -0.59 0.12 4.25
CA SER A 134 -1.65 -0.80 4.65
C SER A 134 -2.71 -0.91 3.57
N ALA A 135 -3.48 -2.00 3.58
CA ALA A 135 -4.69 -2.16 2.78
C ALA A 135 -5.63 -3.16 3.46
N TYR A 136 -6.92 -2.83 3.54
CA TYR A 136 -7.93 -3.62 4.25
C TYR A 136 -9.34 -3.21 3.85
N ILE A 137 -10.34 -4.08 4.06
CA ILE A 137 -11.75 -3.71 3.82
C ILE A 137 -12.17 -2.61 4.79
N TRP A 138 -12.82 -1.59 4.24
CA TRP A 138 -13.39 -0.51 5.02
C TRP A 138 -14.85 -0.80 5.35
N GLU A 139 -15.11 -1.27 6.56
CA GLU A 139 -16.46 -1.65 7.02
C GLU A 139 -17.24 -0.53 7.74
N ARG A 140 -16.88 0.77 7.62
CA ARG A 140 -17.45 1.84 8.47
C ARG A 140 -18.20 2.95 7.74
N GLU A 141 -19.20 3.50 8.43
CA GLU A 141 -19.97 4.71 8.10
C GLU A 141 -19.11 6.00 7.97
N ASN A 142 -17.90 6.02 8.54
CA ASN A 142 -17.02 7.21 8.58
C ASN A 142 -15.73 6.99 7.78
N PRO A 143 -15.66 7.31 6.48
CA PRO A 143 -14.46 7.10 5.67
C PRO A 143 -13.24 7.86 6.24
N PRO A 144 -12.00 7.44 5.93
CA PRO A 144 -10.80 8.19 6.31
C PRO A 144 -10.91 9.63 5.83
N ALA A 145 -10.67 10.58 6.74
CA ALA A 145 -10.56 11.98 6.37
C ALA A 145 -9.45 12.15 5.35
N ASP A 146 -9.79 12.67 4.18
CA ASP A 146 -8.87 12.96 3.11
C ASP A 146 -9.04 14.38 2.60
N THR A 147 -8.05 14.82 1.86
CA THR A 147 -8.13 16.02 1.01
C THR A 147 -8.78 15.65 -0.32
N GLY A 148 -8.93 16.62 -1.22
CA GLY A 148 -9.26 16.37 -2.61
C GLY A 148 -8.18 15.53 -3.32
N GLU A 149 -8.44 15.22 -4.59
CA GLU A 149 -7.70 14.20 -5.34
C GLU A 149 -6.72 14.80 -6.35
N MET A 150 -5.70 14.00 -6.70
CA MET A 150 -4.72 14.30 -7.74
C MET A 150 -4.45 13.04 -8.57
N LYS A 151 -4.08 13.18 -9.85
CA LYS A 151 -3.61 12.02 -10.63
C LYS A 151 -2.28 11.49 -10.07
N PHE A 152 -2.14 10.17 -10.01
CA PHE A 152 -0.95 9.50 -9.49
C PHE A 152 0.33 9.93 -10.22
N ASN A 153 0.31 9.98 -11.56
CA ASN A 153 1.45 10.41 -12.35
C ASN A 153 1.82 11.89 -12.15
N LEU A 154 0.88 12.75 -11.73
CA LEU A 154 1.17 14.11 -11.28
C LEU A 154 1.80 14.12 -9.88
N ALA A 155 1.31 13.28 -8.97
CA ALA A 155 1.93 13.12 -7.64
C ALA A 155 3.38 12.64 -7.75
N VAL A 156 3.67 11.67 -8.64
CA VAL A 156 5.03 11.22 -8.96
C VAL A 156 5.88 12.35 -9.53
N ALA A 157 5.37 13.13 -10.49
CA ALA A 157 6.10 14.27 -11.05
C ALA A 157 6.50 15.29 -9.96
N LYS A 158 5.60 15.58 -9.02
CA LYS A 158 5.89 16.47 -7.88
C LYS A 158 6.98 15.91 -6.97
N VAL A 159 6.89 14.62 -6.61
CA VAL A 159 7.90 13.95 -5.78
C VAL A 159 9.27 13.99 -6.47
N LEU A 160 9.35 13.75 -7.78
CA LEU A 160 10.61 13.82 -8.53
C LEU A 160 11.22 15.23 -8.54
N LYS A 161 10.39 16.28 -8.48
CA LYS A 161 10.83 17.67 -8.33
C LYS A 161 11.24 18.03 -6.89
N GLY A 162 11.08 17.11 -5.93
CA GLY A 162 11.32 17.38 -4.50
C GLY A 162 10.18 18.13 -3.82
N GLU A 163 9.03 18.27 -4.49
CA GLU A 163 7.85 18.91 -3.93
C GLU A 163 7.07 17.91 -3.07
N LYS A 164 6.51 18.36 -1.94
CA LYS A 164 5.44 17.61 -1.28
C LYS A 164 4.17 17.70 -2.14
N PRO A 165 3.53 16.60 -2.54
CA PRO A 165 2.23 16.65 -3.19
C PRO A 165 1.21 17.37 -2.30
N LYS A 166 0.83 18.59 -2.71
CA LYS A 166 -0.22 19.36 -2.04
C LYS A 166 -1.53 19.06 -2.76
N PHE A 167 -2.38 18.29 -2.11
CA PHE A 167 -3.69 17.95 -2.62
C PHE A 167 -4.67 19.10 -2.34
N PRO A 168 -5.64 19.36 -3.22
CA PRO A 168 -6.63 20.42 -3.02
C PRO A 168 -7.46 20.13 -1.75
N ARG A 169 -7.99 21.17 -1.09
CA ARG A 169 -9.00 20.94 -0.04
C ARG A 169 -10.29 20.45 -0.71
N ARG A 170 -11.03 19.57 -0.03
CA ARG A 170 -12.40 19.23 -0.44
C ARG A 170 -13.31 20.44 -0.28
#